data_AF-A0A524HE36-F1
#
_entry.id   AF-A0A524HE36-F1
#
_cell.length_a   1.000
_cell.length_b   1.000
_cell.length_c   1.000
_cell.angle_alpha   90.00
_cell.angle_beta   90.00
_cell.angle_gamma   90.00
#
_symmetry.space_group_name_H-M   'P 1'
#
loop_
_entity.id
_entity.type
_entity.pdbx_description
1 polymer ?
#
loop_
_entity_poly.entity_id
_entity_poly.type
_entity_poly.pdbx_seq_one_letter_code
_entity_poly.pdbx_strand_id
1 'polypeptide(L)'
;MSGTVVLETEVELVPTDPAAIQKEVAELFRWRQDGTPFNQPCCGSVFTNPGGPSWKSAGGPRTAGQLIEAAGLKGIRRGGVEISRQHANYFVNLGEGTAADVRALVALTRGAVRDRFGVLLQTEVKIVRPDGSFVPADQD
;
A
#
# COMPACT_ATOMS: atom_id res chain seq x y z
N MET A 1 -3.19 23.14 -12.97
CA MET A 1 -1.77 22.99 -12.60
C MET A 1 -1.00 22.68 -13.86
N SER A 2 0.04 23.44 -14.20
CA SER A 2 1.00 23.04 -15.23
C SER A 2 1.65 21.73 -14.77
N GLY A 3 1.40 20.63 -15.48
CA GLY A 3 1.99 19.34 -15.15
C GLY A 3 3.50 19.38 -15.36
N THR A 4 4.25 18.86 -14.40
CA THR A 4 5.68 18.61 -14.56
C THR A 4 5.86 17.16 -14.98
N VAL A 5 6.67 16.93 -16.02
CA VAL A 5 7.11 15.60 -16.41
C VAL A 5 8.55 15.45 -15.97
N VAL A 6 8.83 14.45 -15.13
CA VAL A 6 10.21 14.13 -14.74
C VAL A 6 10.90 13.47 -15.93
N LEU A 7 12.01 14.06 -16.39
CA LEU A 7 12.79 13.53 -17.52
C LEU A 7 13.95 12.65 -17.04
N GLU A 8 14.59 13.03 -15.94
CA GLU A 8 15.74 12.33 -15.38
C GLU A 8 15.77 12.43 -13.85
N THR A 9 16.51 11.50 -13.23
CA THR A 9 16.85 11.55 -11.81
C THR A 9 18.30 11.07 -11.65
N GLU A 10 19.09 11.82 -10.89
CA GLU A 10 20.45 11.43 -10.52
C GLU A 10 20.47 11.08 -9.04
N VAL A 11 21.20 10.01 -8.70
CA VAL A 11 21.37 9.56 -7.31
C VAL A 11 22.85 9.37 -7.03
N GLU A 12 23.27 9.77 -5.83
CA GLU A 12 24.63 9.58 -5.35
C GLU A 12 24.69 8.35 -4.43
N LEU A 13 25.70 7.50 -4.62
CA LEU A 13 25.86 6.22 -3.93
C LEU A 13 27.21 6.14 -3.21
N VAL A 14 27.29 5.27 -2.21
CA VAL A 14 28.53 5.02 -1.44
C VAL A 14 29.17 3.71 -1.91
N PRO A 15 30.48 3.71 -2.25
CA PRO A 15 31.21 2.49 -2.57
C PRO A 15 31.07 1.47 -1.43
N THR A 16 30.57 0.28 -1.78
CA THR A 16 30.31 -0.81 -0.84
C THR A 16 30.75 -2.13 -1.48
N ASP A 17 31.18 -3.09 -0.66
CA ASP A 17 31.60 -4.41 -1.13
C ASP A 17 30.51 -5.09 -1.98
N PRO A 18 30.79 -5.50 -3.24
CA PRO A 18 29.81 -6.16 -4.10
C PRO A 18 29.16 -7.40 -3.49
N ALA A 19 29.91 -8.20 -2.72
CA ALA A 19 29.35 -9.39 -2.09
C ALA A 19 28.35 -9.04 -0.98
N ALA A 20 28.64 -8.00 -0.18
CA ALA A 20 27.70 -7.45 0.80
C ALA A 20 26.42 -6.93 0.15
N ILE A 21 26.53 -6.16 -0.94
CA ILE A 21 25.36 -5.64 -1.68
C ILE A 21 24.48 -6.79 -2.19
N GLN A 22 25.08 -7.80 -2.83
CA GLN A 22 24.33 -8.94 -3.36
C GLN A 22 23.56 -9.69 -2.26
N LYS A 23 24.20 -9.87 -1.10
CA LYS A 23 23.56 -10.49 0.06
C LYS A 23 22.36 -9.68 0.53
N GLU A 24 22.52 -8.37 0.72
CA GLU A 24 21.45 -7.47 1.18
C GLU A 24 20.27 -7.45 0.19
N VAL A 25 20.55 -7.32 -1.10
CA VAL A 25 19.52 -7.37 -2.16
C VAL A 25 18.75 -8.69 -2.11
N ALA A 26 19.43 -9.82 -1.94
CA ALA A 26 18.79 -11.13 -1.85
C ALA A 26 17.95 -11.28 -0.58
N GLU A 27 18.35 -10.69 0.54
CA GLU A 27 17.59 -10.67 1.79
C GLU A 27 16.33 -9.79 1.66
N LEU A 28 16.46 -8.57 1.13
CA LEU A 28 15.33 -7.65 0.90
C LEU A 28 14.32 -8.23 -0.09
N PHE A 29 14.80 -8.89 -1.14
CA PHE A 29 13.93 -9.53 -2.13
C PHE A 29 13.10 -10.66 -1.50
N ARG A 30 13.75 -11.55 -0.74
CA ARG A 30 13.06 -12.63 0.00
C ARG A 30 12.05 -12.07 0.99
N TRP A 31 12.46 -11.09 1.80
CA TRP A 31 11.56 -10.42 2.74
C TRP A 31 10.31 -9.87 2.04
N ARG A 32 10.47 -9.26 0.86
CA ARG A 32 9.35 -8.72 0.09
C ARG A 32 8.46 -9.81 -0.50
N GLN A 33 9.03 -10.91 -1.01
CA GLN A 33 8.28 -12.05 -1.50
C GLN A 33 7.43 -12.70 -0.39
N ASP A 34 8.02 -12.87 0.79
CA ASP A 34 7.36 -13.52 1.93
C ASP A 34 6.34 -12.61 2.60
N GLY A 35 6.61 -11.30 2.64
CA GLY A 35 5.82 -10.32 3.37
C GLY A 35 4.72 -9.63 2.57
N THR A 36 4.72 -9.71 1.24
CA THR A 36 3.75 -8.99 0.39
C THR A 36 3.18 -9.92 -0.69
N PRO A 37 1.97 -9.63 -1.23
CA PRO A 37 1.41 -10.37 -2.37
C PRO A 37 2.17 -10.05 -3.66
N PHE A 38 3.45 -10.37 -3.68
CA PHE A 38 4.48 -9.88 -4.60
C PHE A 38 4.19 -10.20 -6.06
N ASN A 39 3.55 -11.35 -6.31
CA ASN A 39 3.21 -11.85 -7.63
C ASN A 39 1.73 -11.67 -8.00
N GLN A 40 0.95 -10.91 -7.22
CA GLN A 40 -0.47 -10.67 -7.49
C GLN A 40 -0.70 -9.24 -7.97
N PRO A 41 -1.66 -9.01 -8.89
CA PRO A 41 -1.99 -7.67 -9.36
C PRO A 41 -2.50 -6.80 -8.20
N CYS A 42 -1.79 -5.73 -7.87
CA CYS A 42 -2.17 -4.78 -6.82
C CYS A 42 -1.49 -3.42 -7.07
N CYS A 43 -1.94 -2.39 -6.35
CA CYS A 43 -1.38 -1.03 -6.40
C CYS A 43 -0.41 -0.72 -5.24
N GLY A 44 0.15 -1.75 -4.60
CA GLY A 44 1.00 -1.57 -3.43
C GLY A 44 0.20 -1.32 -2.14
N SER A 45 0.79 -0.53 -1.23
CA SER A 45 0.09 -0.10 -0.02
C SER A 45 -1.02 0.89 -0.36
N VAL A 46 -2.24 0.59 0.07
CA VAL A 46 -3.42 1.42 -0.19
C VAL A 46 -3.45 2.66 0.71
N PHE A 47 -3.05 2.50 1.97
CA PHE A 47 -3.05 3.56 2.97
C PHE A 47 -1.64 3.91 3.45
N THR A 48 -1.42 5.19 3.73
CA THR A 48 -0.23 5.65 4.43
C THR A 48 -0.29 5.24 5.91
N ASN A 49 0.88 5.14 6.55
CA ASN A 49 0.94 4.84 7.98
C ASN A 49 0.60 6.09 8.81
N PRO A 50 -0.31 6.02 9.79
CA PRO A 50 -0.76 7.18 10.59
C PRO A 50 0.36 7.92 11.36
N GLY A 51 1.46 7.24 11.66
CA GLY A 51 2.64 7.82 12.33
C GLY A 51 3.80 8.18 11.40
N GLY A 52 3.58 8.20 10.08
CA GLY A 52 4.64 8.36 9.10
C GLY A 52 5.41 7.06 8.80
N PRO A 53 6.59 7.15 8.17
CA PRO A 53 7.32 5.99 7.68
C PRO A 53 7.68 5.00 8.81
N SER A 54 7.25 3.75 8.68
CA SER A 54 7.39 2.72 9.72
C SER A 54 8.72 1.98 9.70
N TRP A 55 9.64 2.30 8.78
CA TRP A 55 11.00 1.74 8.77
C TRP A 55 11.80 2.14 10.03
N LYS A 56 11.30 3.11 10.80
CA LYS A 56 11.84 3.52 12.09
C LYS A 56 11.10 2.84 13.26
N SER A 57 11.77 1.85 13.86
CA SER A 57 11.55 1.31 15.21
C SER A 57 10.39 0.32 15.47
N ALA A 58 10.73 -0.80 16.11
CA ALA A 58 9.83 -1.84 16.62
C ALA A 58 8.91 -1.40 17.79
N GLY A 59 8.90 -0.11 18.14
CA GLY A 59 8.02 0.48 19.16
C GLY A 59 7.19 1.68 18.66
N GLY A 60 7.16 1.92 17.34
CA GLY A 60 6.39 3.00 16.74
C GLY A 60 4.86 2.77 16.78
N PRO A 61 4.06 3.79 16.43
CA PRO A 61 2.61 3.64 16.32
C PRO A 61 2.24 2.55 15.31
N ARG A 62 1.08 1.90 15.53
CA ARG A 62 0.61 0.82 14.66
C ARG A 62 0.54 1.26 13.20
N THR A 63 1.05 0.42 12.30
CA THR A 63 0.98 0.64 10.86
C THR A 63 -0.46 0.51 10.35
N ALA A 64 -0.75 1.05 9.17
CA ALA A 64 -2.05 0.86 8.53
C ALA A 64 -2.36 -0.64 8.37
N GLY A 65 -1.39 -1.43 7.88
CA GLY A 65 -1.55 -2.88 7.77
C GLY A 65 -1.92 -3.57 9.09
N GLN A 66 -1.25 -3.22 10.19
CA GLN A 66 -1.56 -3.76 11.52
C GLN A 66 -2.97 -3.36 11.99
N LEU A 67 -3.39 -2.12 11.74
CA LEU A 67 -4.74 -1.67 12.09
C LEU A 67 -5.82 -2.38 11.27
N ILE A 68 -5.60 -2.55 9.96
CA ILE A 68 -6.54 -3.23 9.05
C ILE A 68 -6.65 -4.72 9.42
N GLU A 69 -5.52 -5.37 9.70
CA GLU A 69 -5.49 -6.75 10.18
C GLU A 69 -6.18 -6.89 11.53
N ALA A 70 -5.87 -6.01 12.49
CA ALA A 70 -6.52 -6.01 13.80
C ALA A 70 -8.02 -5.70 13.69
N ALA A 71 -8.48 -4.99 12.66
CA ALA A 71 -9.90 -4.79 12.35
C ALA A 71 -10.57 -6.05 11.77
N GLY A 72 -9.82 -7.11 11.44
CA GLY A 72 -10.34 -8.38 10.93
C GLY A 72 -10.69 -8.35 9.44
N LEU A 73 -10.05 -7.48 8.66
CA LEU A 73 -10.45 -7.23 7.27
C LEU A 73 -9.70 -8.05 6.21
N LYS A 74 -8.67 -8.82 6.59
CA LYS A 74 -7.96 -9.72 5.66
C LYS A 74 -8.95 -10.71 5.02
N GLY A 75 -8.86 -10.87 3.71
CA GLY A 75 -9.70 -11.76 2.92
C GLY A 75 -11.09 -11.24 2.58
N ILE A 76 -11.48 -10.03 3.04
CA ILE A 76 -12.75 -9.41 2.62
C ILE A 76 -12.68 -9.05 1.15
N ARG A 77 -13.77 -9.34 0.43
CA ARG A 77 -13.87 -9.20 -1.03
C ARG A 77 -15.03 -8.30 -1.46
N ARG A 78 -14.82 -7.56 -2.54
CA ARG A 78 -15.83 -6.85 -3.33
C ARG A 78 -15.53 -7.08 -4.81
N GLY A 79 -16.50 -7.61 -5.55
CA GLY A 79 -16.30 -8.02 -6.94
C GLY A 79 -15.04 -8.88 -7.11
N GLY A 80 -14.16 -8.46 -8.00
CA GLY A 80 -12.87 -9.12 -8.27
C GLY A 80 -11.71 -8.72 -7.36
N VAL A 81 -11.91 -7.85 -6.37
CA VAL A 81 -10.83 -7.33 -5.50
C VAL A 81 -10.97 -7.85 -4.07
N GLU A 82 -9.85 -8.27 -3.47
CA GLU A 82 -9.77 -8.77 -2.11
C GLU A 82 -8.70 -8.02 -1.30
N ILE A 83 -8.97 -7.77 -0.01
CA ILE A 83 -7.93 -7.34 0.93
C ILE A 83 -7.00 -8.53 1.18
N SER A 84 -5.73 -8.43 0.79
CA SER A 84 -4.80 -9.55 0.80
C SER A 84 -4.71 -10.21 2.18
N ARG A 85 -4.80 -11.53 2.19
CA ARG A 85 -4.59 -12.36 3.39
C ARG A 85 -3.14 -12.31 3.89
N GLN A 86 -2.20 -12.08 2.97
CA GLN A 86 -0.78 -11.99 3.29
C GLN A 86 -0.45 -10.65 3.95
N HIS A 87 -0.86 -9.54 3.33
CA HIS A 87 -0.60 -8.19 3.83
C HIS A 87 -1.84 -7.30 3.76
N ALA A 88 -2.42 -6.95 4.91
CA ALA A 88 -3.74 -6.30 4.98
C ALA A 88 -3.81 -4.91 4.33
N ASN A 89 -2.69 -4.20 4.17
CA ASN A 89 -2.64 -2.92 3.45
C ASN A 89 -2.60 -3.05 1.92
N TYR A 90 -2.69 -4.26 1.37
CA TYR A 90 -2.63 -4.51 -0.07
C TYR A 90 -3.98 -5.05 -0.54
N PHE A 91 -4.56 -4.42 -1.55
CA PHE A 91 -5.77 -4.92 -2.20
C PHE A 91 -5.38 -5.59 -3.50
N VAL A 92 -5.63 -6.89 -3.59
CA VAL A 92 -5.26 -7.73 -4.72
C VAL A 92 -6.44 -7.90 -5.66
N ASN A 93 -6.21 -7.71 -6.94
CA ASN A 93 -7.18 -8.02 -7.98
C ASN A 93 -7.01 -9.49 -8.36
N LEU A 94 -8.04 -10.28 -8.12
CA LEU A 94 -8.08 -11.72 -8.38
C LEU A 94 -8.63 -12.05 -9.79
N GLY A 95 -8.81 -11.03 -10.62
CA GLY A 95 -9.44 -11.11 -11.94
C GLY A 95 -10.75 -10.31 -11.96
N GLU A 96 -11.03 -9.63 -13.08
CA GLU A 96 -12.25 -8.82 -13.29
C GLU A 96 -12.53 -7.72 -12.24
N GLY A 97 -11.57 -7.40 -11.37
CA GLY A 97 -11.73 -6.35 -10.36
C GLY A 97 -11.84 -4.96 -10.97
N THR A 98 -12.81 -4.18 -10.48
CA THR A 98 -13.08 -2.83 -10.98
C THR A 98 -12.55 -1.74 -10.05
N ALA A 99 -12.40 -0.51 -10.55
CA ALA A 99 -12.09 0.63 -9.69
C ALA A 99 -13.16 0.86 -8.61
N ALA A 100 -14.43 0.55 -8.90
CA ALA A 100 -15.52 0.65 -7.94
C ALA A 100 -15.36 -0.36 -6.78
N ASP A 101 -14.86 -1.57 -7.06
CA ASP A 101 -14.56 -2.58 -6.04
C ASP A 101 -13.46 -2.09 -5.09
N VAL A 102 -12.39 -1.51 -5.65
CA VAL A 102 -11.30 -0.90 -4.86
C VAL A 102 -11.84 0.21 -3.96
N ARG A 103 -12.64 1.15 -4.50
CA ARG A 103 -13.24 2.24 -3.71
C ARG A 103 -14.13 1.71 -2.59
N ALA A 104 -14.93 0.69 -2.86
CA ALA A 104 -15.79 0.07 -1.85
C ALA A 104 -14.97 -0.53 -0.70
N LEU A 105 -13.85 -1.19 -1.00
CA LEU A 105 -12.93 -1.70 0.02
C LEU A 105 -12.20 -0.56 0.77
N VAL A 106 -11.84 0.53 0.10
CA VAL A 106 -11.24 1.71 0.74
C VAL A 106 -12.20 2.29 1.78
N ALA A 107 -13.46 2.55 1.39
CA ALA A 107 -14.48 3.10 2.28
C ALA A 107 -14.77 2.17 3.47
N LEU A 108 -14.93 0.86 3.20
CA LEU A 108 -15.13 -0.15 4.24
C LEU A 108 -13.98 -0.17 5.25
N THR A 109 -12.75 -0.18 4.74
CA THR A 109 -11.54 -0.27 5.57
C THR A 109 -11.36 0.96 6.45
N ARG A 110 -11.57 2.16 5.88
CA ARG A 110 -11.53 3.42 6.63
C ARG A 110 -12.58 3.46 7.74
N GLY A 111 -13.81 3.06 7.43
CA GLY A 111 -14.90 3.01 8.40
C GLY A 111 -14.56 2.08 9.57
N ALA A 112 -14.20 0.83 9.27
CA ALA A 112 -13.91 -0.17 10.31
C ALA A 112 -12.71 0.21 11.19
N VAL A 113 -11.64 0.77 10.61
CA VAL A 113 -10.46 1.20 11.38
C VAL A 113 -10.77 2.42 12.24
N ARG A 114 -11.54 3.39 11.71
CA ARG A 114 -12.02 4.53 12.50
C ARG A 114 -12.90 4.08 13.64
N ASP A 115 -13.89 3.23 13.38
CA ASP A 115 -14.89 2.84 14.38
C ASP A 115 -14.24 2.00 15.50
N ARG A 116 -13.24 1.17 15.17
CA ARG A 116 -12.58 0.31 16.16
C ARG A 116 -11.42 0.98 16.91
N PHE A 117 -10.70 1.90 16.28
CA PHE A 117 -9.45 2.45 16.82
C PHE A 117 -9.43 3.98 16.91
N GLY A 118 -10.45 4.68 16.43
CA GLY A 118 -10.47 6.15 16.37
C GLY A 118 -9.49 6.73 15.35
N VAL A 119 -8.91 5.90 14.47
CA VAL A 119 -7.88 6.32 13.51
C VAL A 119 -8.49 6.47 12.12
N LEU A 120 -8.35 7.65 11.51
CA LEU A 120 -8.76 7.88 10.12
C LEU A 120 -7.56 7.64 9.18
N LEU A 121 -7.57 6.51 8.47
CA LEU A 121 -6.50 6.15 7.52
C LEU A 121 -6.59 6.98 6.23
N GLN A 122 -5.50 7.65 5.83
CA GLN A 122 -5.42 8.36 4.55
C GLN A 122 -4.90 7.45 3.44
N THR A 123 -5.41 7.60 2.22
CA THR A 123 -4.93 6.77 1.10
C THR A 123 -3.60 7.27 0.56
N GLU A 124 -2.72 6.35 0.19
CA GLU A 124 -1.50 6.63 -0.58
C GLU A 124 -1.79 6.59 -2.09
N VAL A 125 -2.69 5.69 -2.48
CA VAL A 125 -3.10 5.49 -3.87
C VAL A 125 -4.00 6.63 -4.36
N LYS A 126 -3.91 6.90 -5.66
CA LYS A 126 -4.66 7.94 -6.35
C LYS A 126 -5.62 7.31 -7.35
N ILE A 127 -6.78 7.93 -7.53
CA ILE A 127 -7.74 7.60 -8.59
C ILE A 127 -7.49 8.56 -9.74
N VAL A 128 -7.20 8.00 -10.92
CA VAL A 128 -7.06 8.75 -12.17
C VAL A 128 -8.41 8.74 -12.89
N ARG A 129 -8.86 9.91 -13.31
CA ARG A 129 -10.11 10.13 -14.02
C ARG A 129 -9.91 10.09 -15.54
N PRO A 130 -10.99 9.95 -16.34
CA PRO A 130 -10.88 9.92 -17.81
C PRO A 130 -10.23 11.17 -18.42
N ASP A 131 -10.32 12.33 -17.74
CA ASP A 131 -9.69 13.58 -18.16
C ASP A 131 -8.21 13.70 -17.76
N GLY A 132 -7.63 12.65 -17.18
CA GLY A 132 -6.25 12.60 -16.70
C GLY A 132 -6.02 13.30 -15.36
N SER A 133 -7.05 13.92 -14.77
CA SER A 133 -6.97 14.43 -13.40
C SER A 133 -6.88 13.28 -12.40
N PHE A 134 -6.32 13.54 -11.23
CA PHE A 134 -6.29 12.55 -10.15
C PHE A 134 -6.51 13.16 -8.78
N VAL A 135 -7.07 12.36 -7.88
CA VAL A 135 -7.24 12.67 -6.46
C VAL A 135 -6.80 11.49 -5.60
N PRO A 136 -6.42 11.68 -4.33
CA PRO A 136 -6.33 10.58 -3.38
C PRO A 136 -7.62 9.75 -3.38
N ALA A 137 -7.52 8.43 -3.30
CA ALA A 137 -8.67 7.54 -3.40
C ALA A 137 -9.70 7.71 -2.27
N ASP A 138 -9.34 8.38 -1.17
CA ASP A 138 -10.26 8.75 -0.09
C ASP A 138 -10.88 10.15 -0.22
N GLN A 139 -10.62 10.84 -1.33
CA GLN A 139 -11.15 12.17 -1.68
C GLN A 139 -11.90 12.17 -3.03
N ASP A 140 -12.11 10.99 -3.61
CA ASP A 140 -13.02 10.77 -4.75
C ASP A 140 -14.44 10.52 -4.26
#